data_AF-A0A5J4TTB9-F1
#
_entry.id   AF-A0A5J4TTB9-F1
#
_cell.length_a   1.000
_cell.length_b   1.000
_cell.length_c   1.000
_cell.angle_alpha   90.00
_cell.angle_beta   90.00
_cell.angle_gamma   90.00
#
_symmetry.space_group_name_H-M   'P 1'
#
loop_
_entity.id
_entity.type
_entity.pdbx_description
1 polymer ?
#
loop_
_entity_poly.entity_id
_entity_poly.type
_entity_poly.pdbx_seq_one_letter_code
_entity_poly.pdbx_strand_id
1 'polypeptide(L)'
;MLRNRIGPAARELNDYGQDLLKEIKERQDHLRALRNVDATLLILNQLLALLGEYQRLFQFLEQKRYFESLQCVQRLKQSHLPNLRKVFPIIGTIDESLDKLSGCIHRWGLFNLQEWLADVREKHLALGFCALF
;
A
#
# COMPACT_ATOMS: atom_id res chain seq x y z
N MET A 1 -41.58 15.71 58.08
CA MET A 1 -41.55 14.50 57.23
C MET A 1 -40.72 14.66 55.94
N LEU A 2 -40.66 15.85 55.31
CA LEU A 2 -39.83 16.09 54.11
C LEU A 2 -38.31 15.91 54.32
N ARG A 3 -37.77 16.35 55.46
CA ARG A 3 -36.33 16.29 55.78
C ARG A 3 -35.76 14.85 55.81
N ASN A 4 -36.58 13.84 56.13
CA ASN A 4 -36.16 12.44 56.16
C ASN A 4 -36.12 11.79 54.77
N ARG A 5 -36.70 12.43 53.74
CA ARG A 5 -36.68 11.95 52.35
C ARG A 5 -35.64 12.66 51.47
N ILE A 6 -35.26 13.89 51.82
CA ILE A 6 -34.28 14.69 51.07
C ILE A 6 -32.87 14.09 51.15
N GLY A 7 -32.44 13.61 52.32
CA GLY A 7 -31.13 13.00 52.49
C GLY A 7 -30.92 11.72 51.63
N PRO A 8 -31.83 10.74 51.70
CA PRO A 8 -31.78 9.55 50.85
C PRO A 8 -31.84 9.88 49.35
N ALA A 9 -32.77 10.74 48.93
CA ALA A 9 -32.89 11.14 47.53
C ALA A 9 -31.64 11.88 47.01
N ALA A 10 -30.98 12.69 47.84
CA ALA A 10 -29.73 13.35 47.48
C ALA A 10 -28.55 12.36 47.34
N ARG A 11 -28.54 11.28 48.13
CA ARG A 11 -27.55 10.19 47.96
C ARG A 11 -27.81 9.40 46.69
N GLU A 12 -29.05 8.97 46.46
CA GLU A 12 -29.44 8.26 45.23
C GLU A 12 -29.10 9.09 43.98
N LEU A 13 -29.36 10.40 44.00
CA LEU A 13 -29.00 11.29 42.91
C LEU A 13 -27.48 11.39 42.71
N ASN A 14 -26.71 11.44 43.79
CA ASN A 14 -25.26 11.50 43.73
C ASN A 14 -24.66 10.18 43.22
N ASP A 15 -25.16 9.04 43.70
CA ASP A 15 -24.71 7.70 43.27
C ASP A 15 -25.03 7.50 41.79
N TYR A 16 -26.25 7.84 41.36
CA TYR A 16 -26.63 7.83 39.95
C TYR A 16 -25.78 8.79 39.10
N GLY A 17 -25.45 9.97 39.64
CA GLY A 17 -24.54 10.91 38.99
C GLY A 17 -23.13 10.35 38.81
N GLN A 18 -22.61 9.60 39.79
CA GLN A 18 -21.31 8.93 39.71
C GLN A 18 -21.33 7.79 38.69
N ASP A 19 -22.40 7.00 38.65
CA ASP A 19 -22.57 5.94 37.66
C ASP A 19 -22.63 6.50 36.24
N LEU A 20 -23.38 7.59 36.02
CA LEU A 20 -23.41 8.28 34.73
C LEU A 20 -22.04 8.81 34.30
N LEU A 21 -21.27 9.40 35.23
CA LEU A 21 -19.91 9.87 34.93
C LEU A 21 -18.98 8.71 34.54
N LYS A 22 -19.15 7.54 35.18
CA LYS A 22 -18.41 6.33 34.84
C LYS A 22 -18.80 5.82 33.45
N GLU A 23 -20.09 5.74 33.13
CA GLU A 23 -20.56 5.34 31.80
C GLU A 23 -20.08 6.29 30.70
N ILE A 24 -20.06 7.60 30.94
CA ILE A 24 -19.52 8.58 30.00
C ILE A 24 -18.03 8.33 29.74
N LYS A 25 -17.26 8.05 30.79
CA LYS A 25 -15.83 7.74 30.65
C LYS A 25 -15.61 6.46 29.86
N GLU A 26 -16.36 5.40 30.15
CA GLU A 26 -16.29 4.13 29.41
C GLU A 26 -16.64 4.33 27.94
N ARG A 27 -17.70 5.10 27.63
CA ARG A 27 -18.04 5.47 26.25
C ARG A 27 -16.92 6.25 25.55
N GLN A 28 -16.29 7.20 26.24
CA GLN A 28 -15.16 7.95 25.66
C GLN A 28 -13.98 7.03 25.33
N ASP A 29 -13.66 6.08 26.21
CA ASP A 29 -12.60 5.11 25.97
C ASP A 29 -12.95 4.16 24.82
N HIS A 30 -14.21 3.74 24.71
CA HIS A 30 -14.70 2.97 23.55
C HIS A 30 -14.59 3.76 22.25
N LEU A 31 -14.95 5.05 22.23
CA LEU A 31 -14.81 5.89 21.06
C LEU A 31 -13.33 6.08 20.64
N ARG A 32 -12.40 6.16 21.60
CA ARG A 32 -10.96 6.17 21.31
C ARG A 32 -10.51 4.85 20.69
N ALA A 33 -10.95 3.73 21.25
CA ALA A 33 -10.65 2.42 20.69
C ALA A 33 -11.17 2.28 19.26
N LEU A 34 -12.40 2.73 19.00
CA LEU A 34 -13.01 2.70 17.67
C LEU A 34 -12.22 3.54 16.66
N ARG A 35 -11.77 4.74 17.04
CA ARG A 35 -10.89 5.56 16.19
C ARG A 35 -9.57 4.86 15.86
N ASN A 36 -8.98 4.13 16.81
CA ASN A 36 -7.76 3.37 16.56
C ASN A 36 -8.00 2.19 15.60
N VAL A 37 -9.16 1.53 15.71
CA VAL A 37 -9.57 0.47 14.79
C VAL A 37 -9.73 1.03 13.37
N ASP A 38 -10.43 2.15 13.21
CA ASP A 38 -10.63 2.79 11.90
C ASP A 38 -9.30 3.20 11.26
N ALA A 39 -8.40 3.80 12.04
CA ALA A 39 -7.06 4.16 11.57
C ALA A 39 -6.26 2.92 11.13
N THR A 40 -6.37 1.83 11.89
CA THR A 40 -5.70 0.57 11.58
C THR A 40 -6.26 -0.07 10.30
N LEU A 41 -7.58 -0.08 10.13
CA LEU A 41 -8.24 -0.57 8.92
C LEU A 41 -7.81 0.22 7.68
N LEU A 42 -7.70 1.55 7.78
CA LEU A 42 -7.20 2.38 6.69
C LEU A 42 -5.78 1.97 6.28
N ILE A 43 -4.89 1.77 7.25
CA ILE A 43 -3.51 1.34 7.00
C ILE A 43 -3.46 -0.05 6.35
N LEU A 44 -4.25 -1.01 6.85
CA LEU A 44 -4.32 -2.36 6.29
C LEU A 44 -4.80 -2.35 4.84
N ASN A 45 -5.81 -1.53 4.51
CA ASN A 45 -6.28 -1.37 3.14
C ASN A 45 -5.19 -0.81 2.21
N GLN A 46 -4.41 0.17 2.68
CA GLN A 46 -3.28 0.71 1.91
C GLN A 46 -2.19 -0.34 1.68
N LEU A 47 -1.86 -1.15 2.70
CA LEU A 47 -0.90 -2.24 2.59
C LEU A 47 -1.39 -3.34 1.64
N LEU A 48 -2.68 -3.67 1.68
CA LEU A 48 -3.27 -4.65 0.77
C LEU A 48 -3.18 -4.20 -0.69
N ALA A 49 -3.48 -2.93 -0.96
CA ALA A 49 -3.34 -2.36 -2.30
C ALA A 49 -1.88 -2.38 -2.78
N LEU A 50 -0.93 -2.05 -1.88
CA LEU A 50 0.51 -2.13 -2.16
C LEU A 50 0.92 -3.56 -2.55
N LEU A 51 0.53 -4.55 -1.75
CA LEU A 51 0.82 -5.97 -2.00
C LEU A 51 0.23 -6.45 -3.35
N GLY A 52 -0.98 -6.00 -3.69
CA GLY A 52 -1.61 -6.31 -4.97
C GLY A 52 -0.81 -5.80 -6.18
N GLU A 53 -0.31 -4.56 -6.11
CA GLU A 53 0.55 -4.03 -7.18
C GLU A 53 1.91 -4.73 -7.23
N TYR A 54 2.49 -5.13 -6.09
CA TYR A 54 3.70 -5.96 -6.07
C TYR A 54 3.48 -7.31 -6.76
N GLN A 55 2.36 -7.97 -6.47
CA GLN A 55 2.04 -9.25 -7.11
C GLN A 55 1.93 -9.10 -8.63
N ARG A 56 1.27 -8.04 -9.11
CA ARG A 56 1.19 -7.73 -10.55
C ARG A 56 2.56 -7.48 -11.16
N LEU A 57 3.44 -6.76 -10.46
CA LEU A 57 4.81 -6.52 -10.90
C LEU A 57 5.57 -7.84 -11.12
N PHE A 58 5.50 -8.78 -10.16
CA PHE A 58 6.13 -10.09 -10.31
C PHE A 58 5.57 -10.89 -11.49
N GLN A 59 4.24 -10.89 -11.68
CA GLN A 59 3.60 -11.53 -12.82
C GLN A 59 4.09 -10.96 -14.17
N PHE A 60 4.23 -9.64 -14.28
CA PHE A 60 4.77 -9.02 -15.50
C PHE A 60 6.25 -9.38 -15.73
N LEU A 61 7.04 -9.46 -14.66
CA LEU A 61 8.45 -9.85 -14.76
C LEU A 61 8.61 -11.30 -15.23
N GLU A 62 7.81 -12.22 -14.70
CA GLU A 62 7.78 -13.63 -15.15
C GLU A 62 7.44 -13.73 -16.65
N GLN A 63 6.51 -12.90 -17.11
CA GLN A 63 6.10 -12.84 -18.52
C GLN A 63 7.05 -12.03 -19.40
N LYS A 64 8.16 -11.51 -18.86
CA LYS A 64 9.11 -10.61 -19.57
C LYS A 64 8.43 -9.37 -20.16
N ARG A 65 7.34 -8.90 -19.55
CA ARG A 65 6.58 -7.71 -19.94
C ARG A 65 7.19 -6.46 -19.31
N TYR A 66 8.41 -6.11 -19.75
CA TYR A 66 9.25 -5.11 -19.09
C TYR A 66 8.63 -3.71 -19.07
N PHE A 67 7.88 -3.33 -20.11
CA PHE A 67 7.21 -2.03 -20.16
C PHE A 67 6.12 -1.92 -19.08
N GLU A 68 5.28 -2.94 -18.97
CA GLU A 68 4.23 -3.01 -17.96
C GLU A 68 4.81 -3.13 -16.55
N SER A 69 5.92 -3.85 -16.38
CA SER A 69 6.67 -3.86 -15.12
C SER A 69 7.14 -2.46 -14.73
N LEU A 70 7.70 -1.67 -15.65
CA LEU A 70 8.11 -0.29 -15.36
C LEU A 70 6.92 0.61 -14.99
N GLN A 71 5.79 0.50 -15.70
CA GLN A 71 4.58 1.22 -15.33
C GLN A 71 4.06 0.83 -13.93
N CYS A 72 4.16 -0.44 -13.57
CA CYS A 72 3.76 -0.93 -12.24
C CYS A 72 4.67 -0.35 -11.15
N VAL A 73 6.00 -0.33 -11.37
CA VAL A 73 6.95 0.33 -10.47
C VAL A 73 6.61 1.81 -10.31
N GLN A 74 6.30 2.51 -11.41
CA GLN A 74 5.94 3.92 -11.35
C GLN A 74 4.65 4.16 -10.54
N ARG A 75 3.62 3.32 -10.71
CA ARG A 75 2.39 3.37 -9.91
C ARG A 75 2.64 3.14 -8.42
N LEU A 76 3.47 2.15 -8.07
CA LEU A 76 3.89 1.90 -6.69
C LEU A 76 4.51 3.16 -6.07
N LYS A 77 5.49 3.77 -6.76
CA LYS A 77 6.18 4.98 -6.27
C LYS A 77 5.28 6.21 -6.14
N GLN A 78 4.37 6.41 -7.09
CA GLN A 78 3.55 7.63 -7.15
C GLN A 78 2.30 7.55 -6.25
N SER A 79 1.66 6.39 -6.15
CA SER A 79 0.34 6.28 -5.51
C SER A 79 0.41 5.61 -4.12
N HIS A 80 1.19 4.54 -3.98
CA HIS A 80 1.10 3.67 -2.81
C HIS A 80 2.12 4.00 -1.71
N LEU A 81 3.39 4.25 -2.07
CA LEU A 81 4.44 4.52 -1.08
C LEU A 81 4.29 5.85 -0.32
N PRO A 82 3.87 6.99 -0.92
CA PRO A 82 3.82 8.26 -0.20
C PRO A 82 2.90 8.25 1.01
N ASN A 83 1.78 7.53 0.91
CA ASN A 83 0.79 7.41 1.98
C ASN A 83 1.33 6.60 3.17
N LEU A 84 2.10 5.54 2.87
CA LEU A 84 2.65 4.64 3.88
C LEU A 84 3.97 5.14 4.49
N ARG A 85 4.72 6.01 3.80
CA ARG A 85 6.01 6.54 4.27
C ARG A 85 5.91 7.28 5.60
N LYS A 86 4.77 7.91 5.87
CA LYS A 86 4.51 8.63 7.13
C LYS A 86 4.29 7.68 8.31
N VAL A 87 3.87 6.45 8.04
CA VAL A 87 3.51 5.44 9.05
C VAL A 87 4.64 4.43 9.24
N PHE A 88 5.32 4.06 8.16
CA PHE A 88 6.34 3.01 8.15
C PHE A 88 7.65 3.50 7.53
N PRO A 89 8.71 3.68 8.33
CA PRO A 89 10.03 4.10 7.84
C PRO A 89 10.63 3.15 6.80
N ILE A 90 10.33 1.84 6.88
CA ILE A 90 10.80 0.80 5.95
C ILE A 90 10.41 1.08 4.48
N ILE A 91 9.38 1.89 4.26
CA ILE A 91 8.94 2.31 2.93
C ILE A 91 10.06 3.05 2.17
N GLY A 92 10.96 3.75 2.87
CA GLY A 92 12.13 4.37 2.23
C GLY A 92 13.08 3.33 1.60
N THR A 93 13.36 2.25 2.32
CA THR A 93 14.20 1.14 1.81
C THR A 93 13.54 0.42 0.64
N ILE A 94 12.20 0.33 0.66
CA ILE A 94 11.42 -0.24 -0.43
C ILE A 94 11.51 0.64 -1.69
N ASP A 95 11.42 1.96 -1.53
CA ASP A 95 11.55 2.94 -2.62
C ASP A 95 12.91 2.82 -3.33
N GLU A 96 13.99 2.75 -2.56
CA GLU A 96 15.35 2.53 -3.09
C GLU A 96 15.49 1.18 -3.81
N SER A 97 14.84 0.14 -3.30
CA SER A 97 14.86 -1.19 -3.92
C SER A 97 14.10 -1.20 -5.24
N LEU A 98 13.00 -0.45 -5.34
CA LEU A 98 12.26 -0.27 -6.59
C LEU A 98 13.07 0.50 -7.64
N ASP A 99 13.90 1.45 -7.23
CA ASP A 99 14.80 2.15 -8.16
C ASP A 99 15.85 1.20 -8.76
N LYS A 100 16.44 0.36 -7.92
CA LYS A 100 17.37 -0.69 -8.39
C LYS A 100 16.66 -1.65 -9.35
N LEU A 101 15.45 -2.08 -9.01
CA LEU A 101 14.65 -2.97 -9.84
C LEU A 101 14.31 -2.33 -11.19
N SER A 102 13.88 -1.06 -11.21
CA SER A 102 13.62 -0.29 -12.43
C SER A 102 14.84 -0.26 -13.35
N GLY A 103 16.03 0.00 -12.79
CA GLY A 103 17.29 -0.05 -13.54
C GLY A 103 17.59 -1.45 -14.12
N CYS A 104 17.30 -2.52 -13.39
CA CYS A 104 17.43 -3.89 -13.90
C CYS A 104 16.45 -4.17 -15.04
N ILE A 105 15.18 -3.80 -14.89
CA ILE A 105 14.15 -3.97 -15.91
C ILE A 105 14.53 -3.25 -17.19
N HIS A 106 15.01 -2.01 -17.09
CA HIS A 106 15.45 -1.23 -18.24
C HIS A 106 16.60 -1.91 -18.98
N ARG A 107 17.62 -2.40 -18.25
CA ARG A 107 18.74 -3.14 -18.85
C ARG A 107 18.31 -4.42 -19.55
N TRP A 108 17.43 -5.20 -18.92
CA TRP A 108 16.89 -6.42 -19.53
C TRP A 108 16.07 -6.14 -20.79
N GLY A 109 15.22 -5.11 -20.75
CA GLY A 109 14.45 -4.68 -21.92
C GLY A 109 15.34 -4.24 -23.08
N LEU A 110 16.37 -3.44 -22.81
CA LEU A 110 17.35 -3.01 -23.82
C LEU A 110 18.13 -4.18 -24.42
N PHE A 111 18.58 -5.10 -23.57
CA PHE A 111 19.32 -6.28 -24.03
C PHE A 111 18.47 -7.13 -24.99
N ASN A 112 17.22 -7.43 -24.62
CA ASN A 112 16.34 -8.23 -25.48
C ASN A 112 16.00 -7.52 -26.80
N LEU A 113 15.87 -6.18 -26.79
CA LEU A 113 15.66 -5.40 -28.02
C LEU A 113 16.89 -5.45 -28.93
N GLN A 114 18.10 -5.35 -28.37
CA GLN A 114 19.33 -5.45 -29.14
C GLN A 114 19.50 -6.85 -29.77
N GLU A 115 19.21 -7.90 -29.01
CA GLU A 115 19.22 -9.28 -29.49
C GLU A 115 18.21 -9.47 -30.64
N TRP A 116 16.99 -8.96 -30.49
CA TRP A 116 15.98 -9.02 -31.53
C TRP A 116 16.39 -8.26 -32.80
N LEU A 117 16.95 -7.06 -32.67
CA LEU A 117 17.44 -6.28 -33.81
C LEU A 117 18.59 -6.98 -34.54
N ALA A 118 19.47 -7.67 -33.81
CA ALA A 118 20.55 -8.45 -34.39
C ALA A 118 20.02 -9.64 -35.21
N ASP A 119 19.06 -10.39 -34.67
CA ASP A 119 18.38 -11.51 -35.36
C ASP A 119 17.64 -11.03 -36.63
N VAL A 120 16.92 -9.91 -36.55
CA VAL A 120 16.25 -9.29 -37.71
C VAL A 120 17.27 -8.90 -38.78
N ARG A 121 18.39 -8.29 -38.39
CA ARG A 121 19.46 -7.89 -39.32
C ARG A 121 20.06 -9.11 -40.02
N GLU A 122 20.34 -10.18 -39.28
CA GLU A 122 20.89 -11.42 -39.84
C GLU A 122 19.95 -12.04 -40.87
N LYS A 123 18.65 -12.13 -40.55
CA LYS A 123 17.61 -12.62 -41.47
C LYS A 123 17.48 -11.75 -42.71
N HIS A 124 17.56 -10.43 -42.58
CA HIS A 124 17.53 -9.51 -43.72
C HIS A 124 18.76 -9.67 -44.63
N LEU A 125 19.96 -9.86 -44.06
CA LEU A 125 21.16 -10.14 -44.85
C LEU A 125 21.01 -11.44 -45.63
N ALA A 126 20.51 -12.51 -45.00
CA ALA A 126 20.26 -13.79 -45.67
C ALA A 126 19.28 -13.63 -46.85
N LEU A 127 18.17 -12.90 -46.66
CA LEU A 127 17.22 -12.59 -47.74
C LEU A 127 17.86 -11.79 -48.88
N GLY A 128 18.70 -10.79 -48.57
CA GLY A 128 19.42 -10.01 -49.56
C GLY A 128 20.39 -10.85 -50.39
N PHE A 129 21.07 -11.82 -49.77
CA PHE A 129 21.90 -12.80 -50.49
C PHE A 129 21.07 -13.71 -51.40
N CYS A 130 19.88 -14.14 -50.97
CA CYS A 130 18.98 -14.94 -51.80
C CYS A 130 18.38 -14.18 -52.98
N ALA A 131 18.26 -12.85 -52.91
CA ALA A 131 17.73 -12.02 -54.00
C ALA A 131 18.77 -11.67 -55.09
N LEU A 132 20.05 -11.97 -54.84
CA LEU A 132 21.17 -11.72 -55.76
C LEU A 132 21.54 -12.94 -56.64
N PHE A 133 20.86 -14.08 -56.44
CA PHE A 133 20.93 -15.28 -57.26
C PHE A 133 19.59 -15.50 -57.97
#